data_AF-E9D1D0-F1
#
_entry.id   AF-E9D1D0-F1
#
_cell.length_a   1.000
_cell.length_b   1.000
_cell.length_c   1.000
_cell.angle_alpha   90.00
_cell.angle_beta   90.00
_cell.angle_gamma   90.00
#
_symmetry.space_group_name_H-M   'P 1'
#
loop_
_entity.id
_entity.type
_entity.pdbx_description
1 polymer ?
#
loop_
_entity_poly.entity_id
_entity_poly.type
_entity_poly.pdbx_seq_one_letter_code
_entity_poly.pdbx_strand_id
1 'polypeptide(L)'
;MPVYLLPNASRPMFCHLHQLENWSTPTDISRGRTYTNADSFYLDLLAVHDNYLLYQGNAAVHEIDARSQAKDLVLMKALLHQFTNRHVCEGPFVMQLTNMHSSNFPVDEDWNINYIIDLEWACSLLLENLRPPFWLTGTGVDEIEGREEYEQFVDGHYWYLSALQTPKSLFNHFREHLEPMFDEVPKMIARDGISLFWRPEMTLCVKSKLDEYAQYLEEVQGIFTNN
;
A
#
# COMPACT_ATOMS: atom_id res chain seq x y z
N MET A 1 0.93 27.89 19.33
CA MET A 1 0.91 28.19 17.88
C MET A 1 -0.17 27.34 17.25
N PRO A 2 -1.09 27.90 16.45
CA PRO A 2 -2.16 27.10 15.88
C PRO A 2 -1.58 26.20 14.78
N VAL A 3 -1.67 24.89 14.98
CA VAL A 3 -1.41 23.90 13.95
C VAL A 3 -2.48 24.12 12.87
N TYR A 4 -2.08 24.55 11.68
CA TYR A 4 -2.94 24.57 10.51
C TYR A 4 -3.24 23.11 10.12
N LEU A 5 -4.22 22.49 10.79
CA LEU A 5 -4.94 21.37 10.19
C LEU A 5 -5.61 21.94 8.94
N LEU A 6 -5.23 21.42 7.76
CA LEU A 6 -5.81 21.83 6.48
C LEU A 6 -7.35 21.81 6.61
N PRO A 7 -8.05 22.95 6.44
CA PRO A 7 -9.43 23.09 6.92
C PRO A 7 -10.50 22.24 6.22
N ASN A 8 -10.15 21.30 5.33
CA ASN A 8 -11.10 20.62 4.44
C ASN A 8 -10.67 19.20 3.98
N ALA A 9 -9.77 18.51 4.69
CA ALA A 9 -9.44 17.12 4.37
C ALA A 9 -10.13 16.17 5.36
N SER A 10 -11.30 15.63 5.00
CA SER A 10 -11.95 14.56 5.77
C SER A 10 -11.46 13.16 5.37
N ARG A 11 -10.74 13.07 4.24
CA ARG A 11 -10.11 11.84 3.74
C ARG A 11 -8.87 11.48 4.55
N PRO A 12 -8.67 10.20 4.93
CA PRO A 12 -7.41 9.72 5.49
C PRO A 12 -6.20 10.15 4.65
N MET A 13 -5.22 10.79 5.29
CA MET A 13 -4.08 11.42 4.63
C MET A 13 -2.87 10.48 4.66
N PHE A 14 -2.69 9.68 3.61
CA PHE A 14 -1.45 8.92 3.39
C PHE A 14 -0.56 9.65 2.40
N CYS A 15 0.75 9.63 2.64
CA CYS A 15 1.76 10.21 1.74
C CYS A 15 1.66 9.59 0.33
N HIS A 16 1.45 8.28 0.23
CA HIS A 16 1.33 7.60 -1.05
C HIS A 16 0.14 8.12 -1.89
N LEU A 17 -1.00 8.43 -1.29
CA LEU A 17 -2.16 8.94 -2.02
C LEU A 17 -1.85 10.28 -2.68
N HIS A 18 -1.06 11.13 -2.02
CA HIS A 18 -0.61 12.41 -2.56
C HIS A 18 0.42 12.24 -3.67
N GLN A 19 1.35 11.28 -3.52
CA GLN A 19 2.30 10.96 -4.58
C GLN A 19 1.59 10.52 -5.87
N LEU A 20 0.56 9.67 -5.74
CA LEU A 20 -0.24 9.23 -6.89
C LEU A 20 -1.02 10.36 -7.55
N GLU A 21 -1.63 11.24 -6.76
CA GLU A 21 -2.29 12.45 -7.28
C GLU A 21 -1.30 13.35 -8.02
N ASN A 22 -0.08 13.53 -7.49
CA ASN A 22 0.98 14.29 -8.16
C ASN A 22 1.43 13.63 -9.48
N TRP A 23 1.39 12.31 -9.57
CA TRP A 23 1.63 11.57 -10.81
C TRP A 23 0.40 11.51 -11.74
N SER A 24 -0.64 12.29 -11.45
CA SER A 24 -1.90 12.31 -12.23
C SER A 24 -2.61 10.94 -12.28
N THR A 25 -2.40 10.08 -11.27
CA THR A 25 -3.17 8.84 -11.11
C THR A 25 -4.47 9.19 -10.39
N PRO A 26 -5.66 8.86 -10.95
CA PRO A 26 -6.91 9.04 -10.24
C PRO A 26 -6.94 8.13 -9.01
N THR A 27 -7.22 8.69 -7.84
CA THR A 27 -7.46 7.87 -6.64
C THR A 27 -8.92 7.46 -6.51
N ASP A 28 -9.85 8.14 -7.20
CA ASP A 28 -11.30 8.00 -7.09
C ASP A 28 -11.88 8.18 -5.67
N ILE A 29 -11.06 8.56 -4.69
CA ILE A 29 -11.49 8.88 -3.34
C ILE A 29 -11.71 10.40 -3.23
N SER A 30 -12.98 10.80 -3.06
CA SER A 30 -13.35 12.19 -2.84
C SER A 30 -12.61 12.83 -1.66
N ARG A 31 -12.20 14.10 -1.79
CA ARG A 31 -11.49 14.86 -0.74
C ARG A 31 -12.30 15.00 0.56
N GLY A 32 -13.63 14.99 0.46
CA GLY A 32 -14.55 15.04 1.60
C GLY A 32 -15.01 13.67 2.12
N ARG A 33 -14.41 12.57 1.65
CA ARG A 33 -14.79 11.22 2.06
C ARG A 33 -14.37 10.94 3.50
N THR A 34 -15.33 10.68 4.38
CA THR A 34 -15.09 10.06 5.69
C THR A 34 -15.56 8.62 5.66
N TYR A 35 -14.76 7.71 6.21
CA TYR A 35 -15.12 6.31 6.33
C TYR A 35 -15.75 6.04 7.69
N THR A 36 -16.83 5.26 7.69
CA THR A 36 -17.46 4.73 8.90
C THR A 36 -17.28 3.21 9.00
N ASN A 37 -16.60 2.61 8.03
CA ASN A 37 -16.40 1.17 7.91
C ASN A 37 -15.03 0.86 7.27
N ALA A 38 -14.30 -0.09 7.87
CA ALA A 38 -12.96 -0.52 7.47
C ALA A 38 -12.90 -1.12 6.07
N ASP A 39 -13.84 -2.01 5.73
CA ASP A 39 -13.85 -2.69 4.44
C ASP A 39 -13.98 -1.66 3.31
N SER A 40 -14.85 -0.66 3.47
CA SER A 40 -14.97 0.41 2.47
C SER A 40 -13.68 1.23 2.33
N PHE A 41 -12.96 1.43 3.42
CA PHE A 41 -11.67 2.12 3.41
C PHE A 41 -10.58 1.28 2.72
N TYR A 42 -10.47 0.00 3.05
CA TYR A 42 -9.47 -0.90 2.45
C TYR A 42 -9.75 -1.19 0.98
N LEU A 43 -11.02 -1.34 0.59
CA LEU A 43 -11.41 -1.50 -0.81
C LEU A 43 -11.07 -0.24 -1.62
N ASP A 44 -11.28 0.95 -1.07
CA ASP A 44 -10.89 2.20 -1.73
C ASP A 44 -9.35 2.29 -1.86
N LEU A 45 -8.57 1.86 -0.86
CA LEU A 45 -7.11 1.75 -1.01
C LEU A 45 -6.72 0.75 -2.11
N LEU A 46 -7.34 -0.43 -2.17
CA LEU A 46 -7.10 -1.42 -3.23
C LEU A 46 -7.49 -0.89 -4.62
N ALA A 47 -8.55 -0.08 -4.72
CA ALA A 47 -8.93 0.58 -5.96
C ALA A 47 -7.87 1.60 -6.42
N VAL A 48 -7.21 2.29 -5.49
CA VAL A 48 -6.06 3.14 -5.83
C VAL A 48 -4.91 2.32 -6.43
N HIS A 49 -4.67 1.11 -5.93
CA HIS A 49 -3.66 0.21 -6.51
C HIS A 49 -4.05 -0.29 -7.90
N ASP A 50 -5.34 -0.57 -8.15
CA ASP A 50 -5.83 -0.85 -9.50
C ASP A 50 -5.54 0.34 -10.42
N ASN A 51 -5.88 1.55 -9.99
CA ASN A 51 -5.68 2.75 -10.77
C ASN A 51 -4.21 3.04 -11.05
N TYR A 52 -3.31 2.76 -10.11
CA TYR A 52 -1.87 2.83 -10.36
C TYR A 52 -1.49 1.90 -11.52
N LEU A 53 -1.90 0.63 -11.46
CA LEU A 53 -1.59 -0.33 -12.53
C LEU A 53 -2.24 0.06 -13.87
N LEU A 54 -3.42 0.70 -13.84
CA LEU A 54 -4.15 1.12 -15.02
C LEU A 54 -3.58 2.38 -15.68
N TYR A 55 -3.23 3.40 -14.91
CA TYR A 55 -2.95 4.74 -15.44
C TYR A 55 -1.48 5.13 -15.45
N GLN A 56 -0.63 4.49 -14.64
CA GLN A 56 0.81 4.77 -14.71
C GLN A 56 1.46 3.93 -15.81
N GLY A 57 2.11 4.61 -16.76
CA GLY A 57 2.77 3.96 -17.90
C GLY A 57 3.94 3.08 -17.49
N ASN A 58 4.59 3.39 -16.37
CA ASN A 58 5.68 2.60 -15.80
C ASN A 58 5.25 1.64 -14.69
N ALA A 59 3.94 1.34 -14.57
CA ALA A 59 3.44 0.46 -13.51
C ALA A 59 3.90 -1.00 -13.68
N ALA A 60 4.10 -1.45 -14.91
CA ALA A 60 4.57 -2.81 -15.20
C ALA A 60 5.58 -2.81 -16.35
N VAL A 61 6.63 -3.62 -16.22
CA VAL A 61 7.78 -3.61 -17.15
C VAL A 61 7.71 -4.69 -18.24
N HIS A 62 6.98 -5.77 -18.00
CA HIS A 62 6.77 -6.86 -18.97
C HIS A 62 5.48 -7.64 -18.65
N GLU A 63 4.99 -8.47 -19.59
CA GLU A 63 3.71 -9.18 -19.45
C GLU A 63 3.61 -10.01 -18.16
N ILE A 64 4.69 -10.73 -17.80
CA ILE A 64 4.70 -11.52 -16.56
C ILE A 64 4.50 -10.64 -15.32
N ASP A 65 5.05 -9.44 -15.30
CA ASP A 65 4.96 -8.51 -14.18
C ASP A 65 3.55 -7.94 -14.10
N ALA A 66 3.01 -7.44 -15.22
CA ALA A 66 1.64 -6.95 -15.30
C ALA A 66 0.61 -8.00 -14.85
N ARG A 67 0.75 -9.25 -15.31
CA ARG A 67 -0.13 -10.35 -14.89
C ARG A 67 0.06 -10.74 -13.44
N SER A 68 1.30 -10.71 -12.93
CA SER A 68 1.56 -11.03 -11.52
C SER A 68 0.96 -9.97 -10.60
N GLN A 69 1.14 -8.69 -10.91
CA GLN A 69 0.52 -7.59 -10.17
C GLN A 69 -1.01 -7.68 -10.20
N ALA A 70 -1.60 -7.96 -11.36
CA ALA A 70 -3.05 -8.17 -11.48
C ALA A 70 -3.56 -9.36 -10.65
N LYS A 71 -2.82 -10.49 -10.66
CA LYS A 71 -3.10 -11.66 -9.81
C LYS A 71 -3.09 -11.26 -8.33
N ASP A 72 -2.06 -10.54 -7.91
CA ASP A 72 -1.92 -10.09 -6.51
C ASP A 72 -3.08 -9.17 -6.11
N LEU A 73 -3.51 -8.23 -6.96
CA LEU A 73 -4.65 -7.34 -6.67
C LEU A 73 -5.96 -8.10 -6.51
N VAL A 74 -6.21 -9.10 -7.37
CA VAL A 74 -7.40 -9.97 -7.25
C VAL A 74 -7.38 -10.73 -5.92
N LEU A 75 -6.22 -11.31 -5.56
CA LEU A 75 -6.07 -12.07 -4.33
C LEU A 75 -6.19 -11.16 -3.10
N MET A 76 -5.53 -10.01 -3.08
CA MET A 76 -5.64 -9.04 -1.99
C MET A 76 -7.10 -8.68 -1.71
N LYS A 77 -7.90 -8.40 -2.75
CA LYS A 77 -9.35 -8.14 -2.59
C LYS A 77 -10.11 -9.35 -2.05
N ALA A 78 -9.83 -10.55 -2.57
CA ALA A 78 -10.51 -11.77 -2.15
C ALA A 78 -10.19 -12.15 -0.69
N LEU A 79 -8.97 -11.87 -0.25
CA LEU A 79 -8.44 -12.25 1.06
C LEU A 79 -8.69 -11.19 2.16
N LEU A 80 -9.30 -10.05 1.83
CA LEU A 80 -9.54 -8.95 2.77
C LEU A 80 -10.12 -9.44 4.11
N HIS A 81 -11.20 -10.20 4.06
CA HIS A 81 -11.90 -10.72 5.24
C HIS A 81 -11.09 -11.70 6.11
N GLN A 82 -10.00 -12.26 5.59
CA GLN A 82 -9.13 -13.17 6.35
C GLN A 82 -8.10 -12.40 7.18
N PHE A 83 -7.72 -11.21 6.71
CA PHE A 83 -6.69 -10.37 7.31
C PHE A 83 -7.23 -9.08 7.92
N THR A 84 -8.55 -8.94 8.05
CA THR A 84 -9.20 -7.82 8.74
C THR A 84 -10.25 -8.32 9.72
N ASN A 85 -10.50 -7.54 10.78
CA ASN A 85 -11.43 -7.96 11.82
C ASN A 85 -12.81 -7.32 11.65
N ARG A 86 -13.76 -8.10 11.12
CA ARG A 86 -15.16 -7.71 10.94
C ARG A 86 -15.88 -7.23 12.21
N HIS A 87 -15.40 -7.57 13.40
CA HIS A 87 -16.04 -7.18 14.66
C HIS A 87 -15.69 -5.75 15.08
N VAL A 88 -14.62 -5.18 14.52
CA VAL A 88 -14.17 -3.80 14.78
C VAL A 88 -14.17 -2.94 13.51
N CYS A 89 -14.79 -3.43 12.43
CA CYS A 89 -14.77 -2.73 11.15
C CYS A 89 -15.52 -1.39 11.19
N GLU A 90 -16.44 -1.17 12.14
CA GLU A 90 -17.13 0.12 12.32
C GLU A 90 -16.43 1.04 13.34
N GLY A 91 -15.28 0.62 13.88
CA GLY A 91 -14.47 1.38 14.83
C GLY A 91 -14.09 0.60 16.10
N PRO A 92 -13.45 1.29 17.06
CA PRO A 92 -13.26 2.73 17.12
C PRO A 92 -12.20 3.25 16.15
N PHE A 93 -12.38 4.50 15.72
CA PHE A 93 -11.36 5.26 14.98
C PHE A 93 -10.53 6.08 15.98
N VAL A 94 -9.21 6.02 15.84
CA VAL A 94 -8.25 6.72 16.70
C VAL A 94 -7.29 7.54 15.85
N MET A 95 -6.83 8.67 16.38
CA MET A 95 -5.83 9.49 15.72
C MET A 95 -4.49 8.74 15.68
N GLN A 96 -3.91 8.58 14.49
CA GLN A 96 -2.65 7.88 14.26
C GLN A 96 -1.72 8.73 13.39
N LEU A 97 -0.42 8.55 13.58
CA LEU A 97 0.59 9.09 12.69
C LEU A 97 0.90 8.02 11.64
N THR A 98 0.70 8.31 10.36
CA THR A 98 0.95 7.31 9.29
C THR A 98 2.39 7.34 8.80
N ASN A 99 3.15 8.40 9.11
CA ASN A 99 4.57 8.51 8.80
C ASN A 99 5.44 8.26 10.05
N MET A 100 5.37 7.04 10.59
CA MET A 100 6.13 6.65 11.79
C MET A 100 7.59 6.32 11.46
N HIS A 101 8.38 7.30 11.03
CA HIS A 101 9.83 7.13 10.80
C HIS A 101 10.64 7.51 12.06
N SER A 102 11.78 6.86 12.30
CA SER A 102 12.60 7.07 13.50
C SER A 102 13.09 8.52 13.65
N SER A 103 13.35 9.21 12.54
CA SER A 103 13.74 10.64 12.54
C SER A 103 12.68 11.57 13.14
N ASN A 104 11.42 11.11 13.25
CA ASN A 104 10.32 11.92 13.76
C ASN A 104 10.23 11.87 15.30
N PHE A 105 11.05 11.04 15.94
CA PHE A 105 11.08 10.79 17.39
C PHE A 105 12.46 11.11 17.99
N PRO A 106 12.81 12.39 18.14
CA PRO A 106 14.02 12.77 18.86
C PRO A 106 13.95 12.31 20.33
N VAL A 107 15.05 11.71 20.79
CA VAL A 107 15.23 11.22 22.16
C VAL A 107 16.34 11.98 22.88
N ASP A 108 16.28 12.05 24.21
CA ASP A 108 17.40 12.54 25.04
C ASP A 108 18.45 11.45 25.34
N GLU A 109 19.44 11.80 26.16
CA GLU A 109 20.54 10.91 26.58
C GLU A 109 20.04 9.65 27.32
N ASP A 110 18.83 9.70 27.90
CA ASP A 110 18.20 8.61 28.65
C ASP A 110 17.15 7.86 27.80
N TRP A 111 17.11 8.08 26.48
CA TRP A 111 16.16 7.49 25.53
C TRP A 111 14.69 7.92 25.72
N ASN A 112 14.41 9.02 26.43
CA ASN A 112 13.04 9.51 26.54
C ASN A 112 12.63 10.30 25.29
N ILE A 113 11.44 10.00 24.77
CA ILE A 113 10.82 10.76 23.67
C ILE A 113 10.26 12.07 24.25
N ASN A 114 10.96 13.17 24.01
CA ASN A 114 10.54 14.49 24.52
C ASN A 114 9.56 15.20 23.57
N TYR A 115 9.70 14.95 22.26
CA TYR A 115 8.89 15.60 21.24
C TYR A 115 8.61 14.63 20.10
N ILE A 116 7.50 14.84 19.42
CA ILE A 116 7.20 14.21 18.13
C ILE A 116 7.12 15.34 17.10
N ILE A 117 7.87 15.21 16.02
CA ILE A 117 7.90 16.18 14.92
C ILE A 117 7.23 15.58 13.68
N ASP A 118 7.06 16.39 12.62
CA ASP A 118 6.50 15.94 11.34
C ASP A 118 5.09 15.31 11.45
N LEU A 119 4.17 16.07 12.05
CA LEU A 119 2.79 15.65 12.31
C LEU A 119 1.84 15.83 11.10
N GLU A 120 2.37 16.17 9.92
CA GLU A 120 1.56 16.49 8.74
C GLU A 120 0.75 15.29 8.22
N TRP A 121 1.22 14.08 8.51
CA TRP A 121 0.61 12.81 8.14
C TRP A 121 -0.17 12.16 9.29
N ALA A 122 -0.87 12.98 10.09
CA ALA A 122 -1.73 12.48 11.15
C ALA A 122 -3.18 12.34 10.65
N CYS A 123 -3.82 11.20 10.87
CA CYS A 123 -5.22 10.99 10.50
C CYS A 123 -5.95 10.03 11.45
N SER A 124 -7.28 10.13 11.49
CA SER A 124 -8.12 9.18 12.22
C SER A 124 -8.30 7.89 11.40
N LEU A 125 -7.77 6.79 11.91
CA LEU A 125 -7.82 5.46 11.30
C LEU A 125 -8.42 4.46 12.27
N LEU A 126 -8.80 3.28 11.77
CA LEU A 126 -9.30 2.19 12.61
C LEU A 126 -8.24 1.75 13.62
N LEU A 127 -8.69 1.35 14.80
CA LEU A 127 -7.81 0.82 15.84
C LEU A 127 -6.93 -0.34 15.33
N GLU A 128 -7.45 -1.17 14.42
CA GLU A 128 -6.70 -2.28 13.80
C GLU A 128 -5.48 -1.80 12.99
N ASN A 129 -5.50 -0.57 12.45
CA ASN A 129 -4.35 -0.01 11.75
C ASN A 129 -3.19 0.36 12.69
N LEU A 130 -3.45 0.51 13.99
CA LEU A 130 -2.44 0.92 14.96
C LEU A 130 -1.43 -0.21 15.14
N ARG A 131 -0.19 0.06 14.71
CA ARG A 131 0.91 -0.92 14.74
C ARG A 131 2.16 -0.27 15.31
N PRO A 132 2.98 -1.01 16.08
CA PRO A 132 4.27 -0.50 16.49
C PRO A 132 5.13 -0.21 15.25
N PRO A 133 5.90 0.89 15.24
CA PRO A 133 6.80 1.17 14.14
C PRO A 133 7.85 0.08 13.98
N PHE A 134 8.06 -0.40 12.75
CA PHE A 134 8.98 -1.51 12.48
C PHE A 134 10.40 -1.22 12.95
N TRP A 135 10.86 0.04 12.94
CA TRP A 135 12.22 0.41 13.36
C TRP A 135 12.48 0.21 14.87
N LEU A 136 11.45 -0.02 15.69
CA LEU A 136 11.63 -0.44 17.08
C LEU A 136 12.27 -1.84 17.19
N THR A 137 12.19 -2.65 16.13
CA THR A 137 12.85 -3.96 16.08
C THR A 137 14.38 -3.84 15.95
N GLY A 138 14.89 -2.66 15.55
CA GLY A 138 16.31 -2.44 15.26
C GLY A 138 16.82 -3.18 14.01
N THR A 139 15.91 -3.75 13.19
CA THR A 139 16.23 -4.55 12.00
C THR A 139 15.53 -3.99 10.76
N GLY A 140 16.10 -4.23 9.57
CA GLY A 140 15.43 -3.93 8.30
C GLY A 140 14.11 -4.69 8.17
N VAL A 141 13.14 -4.18 7.40
CA VAL A 141 11.84 -4.86 7.19
C VAL A 141 12.05 -6.26 6.59
N ASP A 142 13.05 -6.38 5.73
CA ASP A 142 13.54 -7.60 5.08
C ASP A 142 14.28 -8.57 6.03
N GLU A 143 14.68 -8.12 7.23
CA GLU A 143 15.45 -8.89 8.22
C GLU A 143 14.60 -9.38 9.41
N ILE A 144 13.29 -9.09 9.39
CA ILE A 144 12.33 -9.46 10.44
C ILE A 144 11.93 -10.95 10.32
N GLU A 145 12.10 -11.57 9.16
CA GLU A 145 11.71 -12.97 8.93
C GLU A 145 12.45 -13.98 9.83
N GLY A 146 11.70 -14.99 10.29
CA GLY A 146 12.27 -16.16 10.98
C GLY A 146 12.50 -16.02 12.48
N ARG A 147 12.04 -14.94 13.13
CA ARG A 147 12.09 -14.80 14.59
C ARG A 147 10.72 -15.06 15.21
N GLU A 148 10.66 -16.06 16.08
CA GLU A 148 9.44 -16.44 16.84
C GLU A 148 8.94 -15.31 17.76
N GLU A 149 9.80 -14.35 18.10
CA GLU A 149 9.52 -13.20 18.99
C GLU A 149 8.53 -12.18 18.40
N TYR A 150 8.13 -12.35 17.14
CA TYR A 150 7.32 -11.41 16.36
C TYR A 150 5.94 -11.98 16.02
N GLU A 151 5.20 -12.49 17.02
CA GLU A 151 3.84 -13.05 16.87
C GLU A 151 2.87 -12.16 16.06
N GLN A 152 3.03 -10.83 16.16
CA GLN A 152 2.21 -9.83 15.44
C GLN A 152 2.37 -9.89 13.90
N PHE A 153 3.42 -10.54 13.42
CA PHE A 153 3.71 -10.74 12.01
C PHE A 153 3.27 -12.13 11.52
N VAL A 154 2.92 -13.04 12.44
CA VAL A 154 2.63 -14.46 12.16
C VAL A 154 1.21 -14.65 11.60
N ASP A 155 0.25 -13.81 11.96
CA ASP A 155 -1.14 -13.91 11.49
C ASP A 155 -1.39 -13.25 10.12
N GLY A 156 -0.36 -12.61 9.53
CA GLY A 156 -0.43 -11.93 8.24
C GLY A 156 -1.17 -10.59 8.25
N HIS A 157 -1.87 -10.23 9.33
CA HIS A 157 -2.63 -8.98 9.42
C HIS A 157 -1.71 -7.75 9.26
N TYR A 158 -0.55 -7.77 9.93
CA TYR A 158 0.45 -6.72 9.78
C TYR A 158 0.87 -6.55 8.32
N TRP A 159 1.22 -7.64 7.64
CA TRP A 159 1.72 -7.61 6.26
C TRP A 159 0.65 -7.17 5.28
N TYR A 160 -0.59 -7.62 5.48
CA TYR A 160 -1.74 -7.21 4.67
C TYR A 160 -1.96 -5.70 4.74
N LEU A 161 -2.06 -5.15 5.96
CA LEU A 161 -2.28 -3.71 6.11
C LEU A 161 -1.05 -2.86 5.75
N SER A 162 0.16 -3.43 5.76
CA SER A 162 1.38 -2.76 5.27
C SER A 162 1.41 -2.71 3.74
N ALA A 163 1.02 -3.80 3.09
CA ALA A 163 0.89 -3.89 1.64
C ALA A 163 -0.09 -2.83 1.09
N LEU A 164 -1.18 -2.54 1.80
CA LEU A 164 -2.15 -1.52 1.39
C LEU A 164 -1.58 -0.08 1.37
N GLN A 165 -0.51 0.22 2.12
CA GLN A 165 -0.05 1.59 2.31
C GLN A 165 0.82 2.14 1.17
N THR A 166 1.40 1.28 0.32
CA THR A 166 2.35 1.74 -0.72
C THR A 166 2.23 0.93 -2.02
N PRO A 167 2.01 1.57 -3.19
CA PRO A 167 1.71 0.90 -4.46
C PRO A 167 2.71 -0.14 -4.92
N LYS A 168 4.00 0.21 -4.83
CA LYS A 168 5.05 -0.69 -5.28
C LYS A 168 5.34 -1.80 -4.27
N SER A 169 5.17 -1.52 -2.99
CA SER A 169 5.51 -2.49 -1.96
C SER A 169 4.40 -3.54 -1.78
N LEU A 170 3.16 -3.23 -2.16
CA LEU A 170 2.02 -4.16 -2.05
C LEU A 170 2.39 -5.54 -2.59
N PHE A 171 2.96 -5.56 -3.81
CA PHE A 171 3.30 -6.80 -4.50
C PHE A 171 4.42 -7.58 -3.82
N ASN A 172 5.43 -6.89 -3.30
CA ASN A 172 6.53 -7.55 -2.60
C ASN A 172 6.05 -8.13 -1.27
N HIS A 173 5.39 -7.32 -0.44
CA HIS A 173 4.82 -7.78 0.83
C HIS A 173 3.83 -8.94 0.65
N PHE A 174 2.99 -8.89 -0.38
CA PHE A 174 2.09 -9.98 -0.69
C PHE A 174 2.85 -11.27 -1.03
N ARG A 175 3.79 -11.22 -1.97
CA ARG A 175 4.50 -12.42 -2.45
C ARG A 175 5.48 -13.00 -1.42
N GLU A 176 6.07 -12.16 -0.59
CA GLU A 176 7.08 -12.55 0.41
C GLU A 176 6.43 -13.05 1.70
N HIS A 177 5.33 -12.44 2.15
CA HIS A 177 4.81 -12.73 3.49
C HIS A 177 3.38 -13.27 3.52
N LEU A 178 2.53 -12.95 2.54
CA LEU A 178 1.13 -13.41 2.53
C LEU A 178 0.92 -14.66 1.68
N GLU A 179 1.48 -14.68 0.47
CA GLU A 179 1.37 -15.81 -0.46
C GLU A 179 1.91 -17.13 0.15
N PRO A 180 3.03 -17.15 0.90
CA PRO A 180 3.53 -18.38 1.53
C PRO A 180 2.65 -18.95 2.65
N MET A 181 1.65 -18.20 3.13
CA MET A 181 0.69 -18.71 4.13
C MET A 181 -0.34 -19.68 3.53
N PHE A 182 -0.42 -19.75 2.20
CA PHE A 182 -1.36 -20.59 1.47
C PHE A 182 -0.66 -21.78 0.79
N ASP A 183 -1.45 -22.76 0.37
CA ASP A 183 -0.94 -23.94 -0.34
C ASP A 183 -0.16 -23.55 -1.61
N GLU A 184 0.97 -24.23 -1.84
CA GLU A 184 1.81 -23.96 -3.00
C GLU A 184 1.10 -24.30 -4.31
N VAL A 185 1.02 -23.32 -5.20
CA VAL A 185 0.52 -23.46 -6.57
C VAL A 185 1.62 -23.02 -7.54
N PRO A 186 1.87 -23.76 -8.65
CA PRO A 186 2.82 -23.31 -9.65
C PRO A 186 2.54 -21.87 -10.09
N LYS A 187 3.53 -20.99 -9.93
CA LYS A 187 3.38 -19.53 -10.13
C LYS A 187 2.73 -19.16 -11.46
N MET A 188 3.06 -19.89 -12.53
CA MET A 188 2.45 -19.71 -13.86
C MET A 188 0.95 -19.96 -13.85
N ILE A 189 0.49 -21.04 -13.21
CA ILE A 189 -0.93 -21.42 -13.17
C ILE A 189 -1.72 -20.39 -12.36
N ALA A 190 -1.23 -20.01 -11.18
CA ALA A 190 -1.87 -18.99 -10.35
C ALA A 190 -1.94 -17.64 -11.09
N ARG A 191 -0.80 -17.17 -11.64
CA ARG A 191 -0.73 -15.93 -12.40
C ARG A 191 -1.67 -15.92 -13.59
N ASP A 192 -1.58 -16.93 -14.47
CA ASP A 192 -2.31 -16.93 -15.74
C ASP A 192 -3.80 -17.20 -15.53
N GLY A 193 -4.17 -18.00 -14.52
CA GLY A 193 -5.56 -18.27 -14.19
C GLY A 193 -6.27 -17.10 -13.50
N ILE A 194 -5.63 -16.50 -12.48
CA ILE A 194 -6.28 -15.49 -11.63
C ILE A 194 -6.22 -14.11 -12.26
N SER A 195 -5.12 -13.74 -12.94
CA SER A 195 -4.97 -12.40 -13.53
C SER A 195 -6.09 -12.05 -14.52
N LEU A 196 -6.70 -13.05 -15.15
CA LEU A 196 -7.83 -12.88 -16.08
C LEU A 196 -9.07 -12.28 -15.42
N PHE A 197 -9.20 -12.41 -14.09
CA PHE A 197 -10.33 -11.90 -13.32
C PHE A 197 -10.10 -10.50 -12.74
N TRP A 198 -8.93 -9.89 -12.98
CA TRP A 198 -8.66 -8.54 -12.49
C TRP A 198 -9.57 -7.49 -13.14
N ARG A 199 -9.74 -7.58 -14.47
CA ARG A 199 -10.65 -6.72 -15.22
C ARG A 199 -11.07 -7.36 -16.56
N PRO A 200 -12.19 -6.91 -17.15
CA PRO A 200 -12.52 -7.24 -18.53
C PRO A 200 -11.37 -6.88 -19.48
N GLU A 201 -11.18 -7.72 -20.49
CA GLU A 201 -10.17 -7.51 -21.56
C GLU A 201 -8.72 -7.41 -21.06
N MET A 202 -8.38 -8.13 -19.99
CA MET A 202 -7.05 -8.10 -19.37
C MET A 202 -5.89 -8.23 -20.38
N THR A 203 -5.97 -9.15 -21.34
CA THR A 203 -4.90 -9.32 -22.34
C THR A 203 -4.69 -8.07 -23.20
N LEU A 204 -5.74 -7.30 -23.52
CA LEU A 204 -5.61 -6.02 -24.22
C LEU A 204 -5.01 -4.94 -23.30
N CYS A 205 -5.44 -4.92 -22.03
CA CYS A 205 -4.85 -4.03 -21.03
C CYS A 205 -3.35 -4.25 -20.86
N VAL A 206 -2.89 -5.50 -20.79
CA VAL A 206 -1.46 -5.83 -20.69
C VAL A 206 -0.71 -5.30 -21.91
N LYS A 207 -1.23 -5.50 -23.13
CA LYS A 207 -0.58 -4.98 -24.34
C LYS A 207 -0.45 -3.46 -24.31
N SER A 208 -1.53 -2.75 -24.00
CA SER A 208 -1.51 -1.28 -23.84
C SER A 208 -0.45 -0.85 -22.83
N LYS A 209 -0.36 -1.55 -21.70
CA LYS A 209 0.61 -1.23 -20.64
C LYS A 209 2.07 -1.38 -21.10
N LEU A 210 2.36 -2.38 -21.95
CA LEU A 210 3.70 -2.55 -22.50
C LEU A 210 4.05 -1.46 -23.51
N ASP A 211 3.07 -1.02 -24.31
CA ASP A 211 3.25 0.11 -25.24
C ASP A 211 3.51 1.41 -24.46
N GLU A 212 2.75 1.66 -23.39
CA GLU A 212 2.93 2.81 -22.49
C GLU A 212 4.29 2.79 -21.79
N TYR A 213 4.78 1.62 -21.36
CA TYR A 213 6.09 1.50 -20.75
C TYR A 213 7.22 1.79 -21.75
N ALA A 214 7.07 1.32 -23.00
CA ALA A 214 8.02 1.62 -24.06
C ALA A 214 8.09 3.14 -24.32
N GLN A 215 6.93 3.80 -24.42
CA GLN A 215 6.86 5.26 -24.55
C GLN A 215 7.51 5.98 -23.35
N TYR A 216 7.21 5.54 -22.13
CA TYR A 216 7.80 6.11 -20.92
C TYR A 216 9.34 6.04 -20.95
N LEU A 217 9.92 4.91 -21.40
CA LEU A 217 11.36 4.78 -21.51
C LEU A 217 11.96 5.75 -22.53
N GLU A 218 11.31 5.96 -23.67
CA GLU A 218 11.73 6.94 -24.68
C GLU A 218 11.70 8.37 -24.11
N GLU A 219 10.63 8.74 -23.40
CA GLU A 219 10.49 10.05 -22.76
C GLU A 219 11.59 10.29 -21.70
N VAL A 220 11.82 9.31 -20.83
CA VAL A 220 12.88 9.38 -19.81
C VAL A 220 14.25 9.51 -20.46
N GLN A 221 14.56 8.68 -21.46
CA GLN A 221 15.83 8.78 -22.19
C GLN A 221 15.98 10.17 -22.82
N GLY A 222 14.94 10.69 -23.46
CA GLY A 222 14.92 12.02 -24.07
C GLY A 222 15.24 13.15 -23.09
N ILE A 223 14.83 13.06 -21.83
CA ILE A 223 15.17 14.05 -20.78
C ILE A 223 16.68 14.07 -20.50
N PHE A 224 17.33 12.91 -20.51
CA PHE A 224 18.76 12.78 -20.19
C PHE A 224 19.68 12.96 -21.40
N THR A 225 19.19 12.77 -22.63
CA THR A 225 19.99 12.95 -23.86
C THR A 225 19.84 14.31 -24.52
N ASN A 226 18.82 15.11 -24.15
CA ASN A 226 18.61 16.47 -24.67
C ASN A 226 19.18 17.58 -23.77
N ASN A 227 20.16 17.26 -22.91
CA ASN A 227 21.01 18.21 -22.18
C ASN A 227 22.46 18.09 -22.65
#